data_AF-A0AAI9W2B9-F1
#
_entry.id   AF-A0AAI9W2B9-F1
#
_cell.length_a   1.000
_cell.length_b   1.000
_cell.length_c   1.000
_cell.angle_alpha   90.00
_cell.angle_beta   90.00
_cell.angle_gamma   90.00
#
_symmetry.space_group_name_H-M   'P 1'
#
loop_
_entity.id
_entity.type
_entity.pdbx_description
1 polymer ?
#
loop_
_entity_poly.entity_id
_entity_poly.type
_entity_poly.pdbx_seq_one_letter_code
_entity_poly.pdbx_strand_id
1 'polypeptide(L)'
;MVGFDEALTILENPTRRQILRKLVKEPHYPLQLSELLDVSQQAVVKHLKVLEKAGFVDSERVPSGKGGPPTKMYRVNQSFSLRLDLGPDLFRAEHRKIPPGGPMRLSNRLPDELDGVVDRLGTRRKIPMGEAMGMLSELDMALERIDERRDAIIALHQQVMRKVSPSISEDSET
;
A
#
# COMPACT_ATOMS: atom_id res chain seq x y z
N MET A 1 -8.88 9.17 6.67
CA MET A 1 -8.33 8.46 5.49
C MET A 1 -8.21 9.51 4.43
N VAL A 2 -7.04 9.68 3.85
CA VAL A 2 -6.78 10.67 2.80
C VAL A 2 -7.78 10.47 1.64
N GLY A 3 -8.16 11.53 0.91
CA GLY A 3 -8.98 11.35 -0.31
C GLY A 3 -8.23 10.58 -1.40
N PHE A 4 -8.91 9.98 -2.38
CA PHE A 4 -8.24 9.31 -3.52
C PHE A 4 -7.33 10.28 -4.28
N ASP A 5 -7.87 11.44 -4.70
CA ASP A 5 -7.12 12.45 -5.46
C ASP A 5 -5.98 13.07 -4.65
N GLU A 6 -6.23 13.31 -3.37
CA GLU A 6 -5.22 13.82 -2.44
C GLU A 6 -4.08 12.80 -2.27
N ALA A 7 -4.41 11.51 -2.14
CA ALA A 7 -3.42 10.45 -2.05
C ALA A 7 -2.59 10.35 -3.33
N LEU A 8 -3.20 10.46 -4.52
CA LEU A 8 -2.48 10.52 -5.79
C LEU A 8 -1.54 11.73 -5.86
N THR A 9 -2.04 12.91 -5.52
CA THR A 9 -1.26 14.16 -5.49
C THR A 9 -0.05 14.02 -4.57
N ILE A 10 -0.21 13.40 -3.40
CA ILE A 10 0.90 13.16 -2.49
C ILE A 10 1.85 12.10 -3.08
N LEU A 11 1.32 11.00 -3.58
CA LEU A 11 2.14 9.91 -4.08
C LEU A 11 2.78 10.18 -5.45
N GLU A 12 2.39 11.23 -6.17
CA GLU A 12 2.98 11.62 -7.47
C GLU A 12 4.49 11.85 -7.36
N ASN A 13 4.95 12.37 -6.22
CA ASN A 13 6.33 12.77 -6.03
C ASN A 13 7.21 11.56 -5.65
N PRO A 14 8.29 11.27 -6.40
CA PRO A 14 9.12 10.11 -6.17
C PRO A 14 9.85 10.14 -4.82
N THR A 15 10.30 11.30 -4.36
CA THR A 15 10.97 11.45 -3.05
C THR A 15 10.02 11.09 -1.91
N ARG A 16 8.75 11.49 -1.98
CA ARG A 16 7.73 11.09 -1.00
C ARG A 16 7.54 9.57 -0.97
N ARG A 17 7.50 8.92 -2.15
CA ARG A 17 7.44 7.44 -2.23
C ARG A 17 8.69 6.78 -1.67
N GLN A 18 9.88 7.34 -1.91
CA GLN A 18 11.13 6.82 -1.38
C GLN A 18 11.22 6.95 0.15
N ILE A 19 10.78 8.09 0.71
CA ILE A 19 10.67 8.29 2.16
C ILE A 19 9.76 7.22 2.76
N LEU A 20 8.56 7.02 2.20
CA LEU A 20 7.63 5.99 2.67
C LEU A 20 8.26 4.58 2.59
N ARG A 21 8.97 4.25 1.51
CA ARG A 21 9.68 2.96 1.38
C ARG A 21 10.71 2.72 2.50
N LYS A 22 11.37 3.76 3.00
CA LYS A 22 12.28 3.65 4.16
C LYS A 22 11.48 3.50 5.46
N LEU A 23 10.47 4.36 5.67
CA LEU A 23 9.68 4.39 6.89
C LEU A 23 8.78 3.15 7.13
N VAL A 24 8.46 2.38 6.09
CA VAL A 24 7.78 1.08 6.24
C VAL A 24 8.70 0.03 6.85
N LYS A 25 10.01 0.14 6.67
CA LYS A 25 10.99 -0.82 7.23
C LYS A 25 11.31 -0.52 8.69
N GLU A 26 11.61 0.74 8.97
CA GLU A 26 11.88 1.22 10.32
C GLU A 26 11.59 2.72 10.45
N PRO A 27 11.27 3.21 11.66
CA PRO A 27 11.13 4.64 11.89
C PRO A 27 12.47 5.36 11.66
N HIS A 28 12.43 6.58 11.12
CA HIS A 28 13.63 7.40 10.89
C HIS A 28 13.41 8.86 11.27
N TYR A 29 14.50 9.53 11.67
CA TYR A 29 14.53 10.98 11.78
C TYR A 29 15.00 11.65 10.47
N PRO A 30 14.74 12.95 10.25
CA PRO A 30 14.98 13.58 8.96
C PRO A 30 16.42 13.50 8.44
N LEU A 31 17.42 13.58 9.32
CA LEU A 31 18.83 13.51 8.92
C LEU A 31 19.22 12.10 8.39
N GLN A 32 18.73 11.02 9.00
CA GLN A 32 18.92 9.66 8.46
C GLN A 32 18.32 9.53 7.06
N LEU A 33 17.10 10.04 6.88
CA LEU A 33 16.44 10.00 5.58
C LEU A 33 17.19 10.81 4.52
N SER A 34 17.79 11.96 4.88
CA SER A 34 18.61 12.71 3.93
C SER A 34 19.84 11.94 3.48
N GLU A 35 20.53 11.28 4.42
CA GLU A 35 21.72 10.47 4.12
C GLU A 35 21.35 9.24 3.28
N LEU A 36 20.25 8.54 3.61
CA LEU A 36 19.81 7.32 2.93
C LEU A 36 19.24 7.55 1.53
N LEU A 37 18.79 8.76 1.23
CA LEU A 37 18.13 9.11 -0.03
C LEU A 37 18.94 10.06 -0.90
N ASP A 38 20.08 10.55 -0.41
CA ASP A 38 20.89 11.60 -1.05
C ASP A 38 20.06 12.84 -1.41
N VAL A 39 19.26 13.30 -0.44
CA VAL A 39 18.38 14.47 -0.57
C VAL A 39 18.66 15.42 0.57
N SER A 40 18.63 16.73 0.33
CA SER A 40 18.88 17.70 1.40
C SER A 40 17.91 17.52 2.58
N GLN A 41 18.41 17.67 3.80
CA GLN A 41 17.61 17.53 5.02
C GLN A 41 16.39 18.48 5.02
N GLN A 42 16.54 19.69 4.49
CA GLN A 42 15.45 20.65 4.36
C GLN A 42 14.33 20.15 3.42
N ALA A 43 14.69 19.54 2.29
CA ALA A 43 13.72 18.95 1.38
C ALA A 43 13.01 17.75 2.02
N VAL A 44 13.75 16.88 2.73
CA VAL A 44 13.17 15.77 3.50
C VAL A 44 12.15 16.29 4.54
N VAL A 45 12.50 17.31 5.32
CA VAL A 45 11.57 17.92 6.30
C VAL A 45 10.31 18.46 5.61
N LYS A 46 10.45 19.10 4.45
CA LYS A 46 9.30 19.59 3.67
C LYS A 46 8.39 18.44 3.24
N HIS A 47 8.96 17.34 2.74
CA HIS A 47 8.19 16.16 2.34
C HIS A 47 7.52 15.47 3.53
N LEU A 48 8.22 15.31 4.65
CA LEU A 48 7.66 14.73 5.87
C LEU A 48 6.48 15.55 6.41
N LYS A 49 6.54 16.89 6.36
CA LYS A 49 5.40 17.75 6.73
C LYS A 49 4.16 17.50 5.86
N VAL A 50 4.35 17.32 4.55
CA VAL A 50 3.24 17.01 3.62
C VAL A 50 2.65 15.64 3.94
N LEU A 51 3.50 14.63 4.12
CA LEU A 51 3.09 13.27 4.46
C LEU A 51 2.37 13.21 5.82
N GLU A 52 2.88 13.93 6.81
CA GLU A 52 2.31 14.02 8.17
C GLU A 52 0.95 14.71 8.14
N LYS A 53 0.82 15.84 7.43
CA LYS A 53 -0.46 16.55 7.29
C LYS A 53 -1.54 15.69 6.65
N ALA A 54 -1.18 14.86 5.69
CA ALA A 54 -2.10 13.93 5.04
C ALA A 54 -2.30 12.60 5.80
N GLY A 55 -1.60 12.43 6.92
CA GLY A 55 -1.70 11.26 7.79
C GLY A 55 -0.98 10.01 7.28
N PHE A 56 -0.16 10.09 6.24
CA PHE A 56 0.65 8.94 5.79
C PHE A 56 1.67 8.52 6.86
N VAL A 57 2.16 9.48 7.62
CA VAL A 57 3.13 9.27 8.70
C VAL A 57 2.70 10.02 9.96
N ASP A 58 3.09 9.49 11.10
CA ASP A 58 3.07 10.22 12.37
C ASP A 58 4.48 10.63 12.77
N SER A 59 4.60 11.61 13.67
CA SER A 59 5.86 11.91 14.36
C SER A 59 5.76 11.82 15.88
N GLU A 60 6.83 11.35 16.51
CA GLU A 60 7.02 11.33 17.96
C GLU A 60 8.35 12.00 18.31
N ARG A 61 8.41 12.71 19.44
CA ARG A 61 9.68 13.28 19.93
C ARG A 61 10.40 12.26 20.80
N VAL A 62 11.57 11.83 20.36
CA VAL A 62 12.39 10.87 21.09
C VAL A 62 13.60 11.61 21.70
N PRO A 63 13.97 11.34 22.98
CA PRO A 63 15.18 11.89 23.58
C PRO A 63 16.42 11.55 22.74
N SER A 64 17.33 12.51 22.56
CA SER A 64 18.57 12.23 21.86
C SER A 64 19.50 11.40 22.74
N GLY A 65 20.00 10.27 22.24
CA GLY A 65 20.95 9.41 22.95
C GLY A 65 22.31 10.08 23.26
N LYS A 66 22.59 11.25 22.67
CA LYS A 66 23.84 12.02 22.86
C LYS A 66 23.64 13.34 23.62
N GLY A 67 22.53 13.51 24.35
CA GLY A 67 22.26 14.74 25.11
C GLY A 67 21.87 15.96 24.25
N GLY A 68 21.62 15.76 22.95
CA GLY A 68 21.07 16.80 22.08
C GLY A 68 19.57 17.03 22.27
N PRO A 69 18.99 18.03 21.59
CA PRO A 69 17.55 18.27 21.64
C PRO A 69 16.76 17.04 21.15
N PRO A 70 15.55 16.80 21.70
CA PRO A 70 14.69 15.70 21.25
C PRO A 70 14.47 15.74 19.75
N THR A 71 14.62 14.60 19.09
CA THR A 71 14.52 14.48 17.64
C THR A 71 13.14 13.91 17.27
N LYS A 72 12.51 14.49 16.25
CA LYS A 72 11.27 13.94 15.69
C LYS A 72 11.58 12.66 14.91
N MET A 73 11.02 11.56 15.37
CA MET A 73 11.04 10.26 14.71
C MET A 73 9.75 10.07 13.95
N TYR A 74 9.82 9.66 12.68
CA TYR A 74 8.66 9.46 11.82
C TYR A 74 8.39 7.98 11.59
N ARG A 75 7.12 7.59 11.48
CA ARG A 75 6.68 6.22 11.18
C ARG A 75 5.42 6.23 10.32
N VAL A 76 5.21 5.20 9.49
CA VAL A 76 3.95 5.04 8.75
C VAL A 76 2.82 4.62 9.70
N ASN A 77 1.65 5.25 9.59
CA ASN A 77 0.49 4.98 10.46
C ASN A 77 -0.82 4.69 9.69
N GLN A 78 -0.74 4.41 8.38
CA GLN A 78 -1.91 4.07 7.58
C GLN A 78 -1.68 2.82 6.73
N SER A 79 -2.76 2.05 6.55
CA SER A 79 -2.83 0.87 5.70
C SER A 79 -4.06 0.97 4.79
N PHE A 80 -3.83 1.26 3.52
CA PHE A 80 -4.87 1.43 2.50
C PHE A 80 -4.38 0.90 1.16
N SER A 81 -5.32 0.72 0.22
CA SER A 81 -5.09 0.30 -1.15
C SER A 81 -5.75 1.32 -2.08
N LEU A 82 -4.94 1.85 -3.01
CA LEU A 82 -5.39 2.62 -4.16
C LEU A 82 -5.27 1.72 -5.38
N ARG A 83 -6.30 1.72 -6.23
CA ARG A 83 -6.35 0.91 -7.45
C ARG A 83 -6.95 1.74 -8.56
N LEU A 84 -6.28 1.75 -9.70
CA LEU A 84 -6.69 2.46 -10.91
C LEU A 84 -6.56 1.49 -12.08
N ASP A 85 -7.67 1.18 -12.72
CA ASP A 85 -7.71 0.40 -13.96
C ASP A 85 -8.19 1.30 -15.10
N LEU A 86 -7.46 1.24 -16.21
CA LEU A 86 -7.73 2.02 -17.42
C LEU A 86 -7.65 1.10 -18.64
N GLY A 87 -8.69 1.11 -19.45
CA GLY A 87 -8.77 0.44 -20.75
C GLY A 87 -9.75 1.18 -21.67
N PRO A 88 -9.85 0.81 -22.96
CA PRO A 88 -10.70 1.52 -23.93
C PRO A 88 -12.16 1.71 -23.48
N ASP A 89 -12.71 0.70 -22.79
CA ASP A 89 -14.08 0.71 -22.25
C ASP A 89 -14.10 0.55 -20.71
N LEU A 90 -13.01 0.93 -20.04
CA LEU A 90 -12.84 0.73 -18.60
C LEU A 90 -12.16 1.92 -17.94
N PHE A 91 -12.87 2.53 -16.99
CA PHE A 91 -12.27 3.41 -16.00
C PHE A 91 -12.77 3.02 -14.62
N ARG A 92 -11.86 2.53 -13.75
CA ARG A 92 -12.20 2.14 -12.38
C ARG A 92 -11.16 2.71 -11.43
N ALA A 93 -11.60 3.53 -10.48
CA ALA A 93 -10.79 4.10 -9.42
C ALA A 93 -11.36 3.67 -8.06
N GLU A 94 -10.54 3.03 -7.25
CA GLU A 94 -10.93 2.57 -5.91
C GLU A 94 -9.95 3.06 -4.86
N HIS A 95 -10.50 3.51 -3.74
CA HIS A 95 -9.77 3.74 -2.50
C HIS A 95 -10.42 2.94 -1.37
N ARG A 96 -9.68 1.98 -0.81
CA ARG A 96 -10.17 1.15 0.30
C ARG A 96 -9.16 1.06 1.42
N LYS A 97 -9.63 0.96 2.66
CA LYS A 97 -8.78 0.57 3.80
C LYS A 97 -8.44 -0.91 3.67
N ILE A 98 -7.21 -1.26 4.01
CA ILE A 98 -6.85 -2.67 4.18
C ILE A 98 -7.49 -3.13 5.50
N PRO A 99 -8.21 -4.26 5.50
CA PRO A 99 -8.91 -4.73 6.69
C PRO A 99 -7.89 -4.98 7.82
N PRO A 100 -8.10 -4.40 9.01
CA PRO A 100 -7.25 -4.71 10.15
C PRO A 100 -7.61 -6.08 10.70
N GLY A 101 -6.63 -6.83 11.17
CA GLY A 101 -6.88 -8.11 11.84
C GLY A 101 -5.68 -9.05 11.79
N GLY A 102 -5.61 -9.94 12.78
CA GLY A 102 -4.69 -11.07 12.73
C GLY A 102 -5.22 -12.21 11.84
N PRO A 103 -4.44 -13.29 11.66
CA PRO A 103 -4.74 -14.39 10.75
C PRO A 103 -6.17 -14.94 10.89
N MET A 104 -6.67 -15.15 12.11
CA MET A 104 -8.01 -15.69 12.36
C MET A 104 -9.17 -14.79 11.90
N ARG A 105 -8.98 -13.47 11.86
CA ARG A 105 -10.02 -12.55 11.36
C ARG A 105 -10.03 -12.49 9.83
N LEU A 106 -8.92 -12.85 9.22
CA LEU A 106 -8.70 -12.78 7.78
C LEU A 106 -8.92 -14.13 7.08
N SER A 107 -8.80 -15.25 7.80
CA SER A 107 -8.89 -16.61 7.26
C SER A 107 -10.11 -16.81 6.35
N ASN A 108 -11.29 -16.33 6.75
CA ASN A 108 -12.53 -16.49 5.98
C ASN A 108 -12.54 -15.74 4.63
N ARG A 109 -11.52 -14.91 4.34
CA ARG A 109 -11.36 -14.15 3.10
C ARG A 109 -10.08 -14.52 2.35
N LEU A 110 -9.26 -15.40 2.91
CA LEU A 110 -8.05 -15.88 2.27
C LEU A 110 -8.41 -17.06 1.36
N PRO A 111 -7.71 -17.23 0.23
CA PRO A 111 -7.76 -18.47 -0.53
C PRO A 111 -7.35 -19.68 0.32
N ASP A 112 -8.01 -20.82 0.13
CA ASP A 112 -7.74 -22.09 0.85
C ASP A 112 -6.25 -22.53 0.77
N GLU A 113 -5.55 -22.16 -0.31
CA GLU A 113 -4.11 -22.39 -0.48
C GLU A 113 -3.23 -21.73 0.61
N LEU A 114 -3.76 -20.76 1.35
CA LEU A 114 -3.05 -20.07 2.44
C LEU A 114 -3.36 -20.63 3.83
N ASP A 115 -4.18 -21.67 3.96
CA ASP A 115 -4.51 -22.27 5.27
C ASP A 115 -3.25 -22.71 6.03
N GLY A 116 -2.27 -23.29 5.33
CA GLY A 116 -0.99 -23.66 5.93
C GLY A 116 -0.18 -22.46 6.44
N VAL A 117 -0.31 -21.28 5.82
CA VAL A 117 0.30 -20.03 6.33
C VAL A 117 -0.42 -19.58 7.60
N VAL A 118 -1.77 -19.62 7.61
CA VAL A 118 -2.59 -19.27 8.77
C VAL A 118 -2.28 -20.15 9.97
N ASP A 119 -2.15 -21.46 9.78
CA ASP A 119 -1.85 -22.44 10.83
C ASP A 119 -0.48 -22.23 11.45
N ARG A 120 0.55 -22.01 10.61
CA ARG A 120 1.91 -21.76 11.08
C ARG A 120 2.02 -20.43 11.84
N LEU A 121 1.29 -19.41 11.41
CA LEU A 121 1.18 -18.14 12.13
C LEU A 121 0.47 -18.31 13.48
N GLY A 122 -0.67 -19.02 13.50
CA GLY A 122 -1.46 -19.33 14.70
C GLY A 122 -1.56 -18.14 15.67
N THR A 123 -1.23 -18.38 16.94
CA THR A 123 -1.11 -17.35 17.99
C THR A 123 0.34 -17.01 18.33
N ARG A 124 1.31 -17.44 17.51
CA ARG A 124 2.74 -17.32 17.82
C ARG A 124 3.16 -15.86 17.84
N ARG A 125 3.82 -15.43 18.93
CA ARG A 125 4.36 -14.07 19.05
C ARG A 125 5.62 -13.81 18.24
N LYS A 126 6.38 -14.85 17.89
CA LYS A 126 7.65 -14.77 17.16
C LYS A 126 7.73 -15.90 16.14
N ILE A 127 8.25 -15.58 14.96
CA ILE A 127 8.45 -16.52 13.86
C ILE A 127 9.94 -16.43 13.46
N PRO A 128 10.66 -17.56 13.35
CA PRO A 128 12.03 -17.56 12.84
C PRO A 128 12.10 -16.97 11.43
N MET A 129 13.20 -16.27 11.12
CA MET A 129 13.34 -15.56 9.84
C MET A 129 13.15 -16.49 8.62
N GLY A 130 13.71 -17.70 8.65
CA GLY A 130 13.56 -18.65 7.53
C GLY A 130 12.10 -19.07 7.29
N GLU A 131 11.33 -19.27 8.36
CA GLU A 131 9.91 -19.59 8.27
C GLU A 131 9.10 -18.38 7.78
N ALA A 132 9.41 -17.18 8.29
CA ALA A 132 8.78 -15.94 7.85
C ALA A 132 9.01 -15.66 6.36
N MET A 133 10.23 -15.89 5.85
CA MET A 133 10.54 -15.76 4.43
C MET A 133 9.76 -16.75 3.56
N GLY A 134 9.62 -17.99 4.02
CA GLY A 134 8.77 -18.98 3.34
C GLY A 134 7.31 -18.54 3.27
N MET A 135 6.74 -18.10 4.40
CA MET A 135 5.37 -17.58 4.44
C MET A 135 5.16 -16.35 3.54
N LEU A 136 6.12 -15.40 3.54
CA LEU A 136 6.04 -14.21 2.68
C LEU A 136 6.06 -14.61 1.20
N SER A 137 6.93 -15.54 0.81
CA SER A 137 6.96 -16.05 -0.56
C SER A 137 5.64 -16.71 -0.96
N GLU A 138 5.01 -17.47 -0.07
CA GLU A 138 3.69 -18.07 -0.32
C GLU A 138 2.59 -17.02 -0.49
N LEU A 139 2.60 -15.98 0.34
CA LEU A 139 1.67 -14.85 0.24
C LEU A 139 1.87 -14.07 -1.07
N ASP A 140 3.11 -13.80 -1.46
CA ASP A 140 3.44 -13.09 -2.70
C ASP A 140 2.95 -13.89 -3.92
N MET A 141 3.20 -15.20 -3.97
CA MET A 141 2.68 -16.07 -5.03
C MET A 141 1.14 -16.11 -5.08
N ALA A 142 0.47 -16.08 -3.93
CA ALA A 142 -0.99 -16.03 -3.88
C ALA A 142 -1.53 -14.70 -4.41
N LEU A 143 -0.86 -13.59 -4.11
CA LEU A 143 -1.20 -12.27 -4.66
C LEU A 143 -1.03 -12.25 -6.18
N GLU A 144 0.09 -12.77 -6.71
CA GLU A 144 0.33 -12.88 -8.15
C GLU A 144 -0.78 -13.68 -8.85
N ARG A 145 -1.16 -14.84 -8.31
CA ARG A 145 -2.28 -15.64 -8.86
C ARG A 145 -3.61 -14.90 -8.85
N ILE A 146 -3.89 -14.11 -7.81
CA ILE A 146 -5.11 -13.29 -7.73
C ILE A 146 -5.08 -12.19 -8.79
N ASP A 147 -3.94 -11.53 -8.96
CA ASP A 147 -3.79 -10.46 -9.95
C ASP A 147 -3.91 -10.99 -11.38
N GLU A 148 -3.30 -12.15 -11.71
CA GLU A 148 -3.48 -12.80 -13.01
C GLU A 148 -4.95 -13.13 -13.31
N ARG A 149 -5.66 -13.73 -12.34
CA ARG A 149 -7.10 -14.04 -12.47
C ARG A 149 -7.92 -12.77 -12.63
N ARG A 150 -7.59 -11.73 -11.88
CA ARG A 150 -8.26 -10.44 -11.95
C ARG A 150 -8.09 -9.80 -13.33
N ASP A 151 -6.88 -9.82 -13.86
CA ASP A 151 -6.58 -9.24 -15.17
C ASP A 151 -7.32 -9.97 -16.29
N ALA A 152 -7.43 -11.30 -16.21
CA ALA A 152 -8.25 -12.08 -17.12
C ALA A 152 -9.75 -11.71 -17.06
N ILE A 153 -10.30 -11.50 -15.85
CA ILE A 153 -11.69 -11.05 -15.66
C ILE A 153 -11.88 -9.65 -16.26
N ILE A 154 -10.93 -8.74 -16.03
CA ILE A 154 -10.95 -7.37 -16.58
C ILE A 154 -10.92 -7.40 -18.11
N ALA A 155 -10.09 -8.25 -18.71
CA ALA A 155 -10.03 -8.43 -20.15
C ALA A 155 -11.36 -8.94 -20.71
N LEU A 156 -11.98 -9.95 -20.07
CA LEU A 156 -13.29 -10.46 -20.48
C LEU A 156 -14.39 -9.41 -20.33
N HIS A 157 -14.39 -8.65 -19.22
CA HIS A 157 -15.32 -7.54 -19.02
C HIS A 157 -15.26 -6.52 -20.16
N GLN A 158 -14.05 -6.11 -20.58
CA GLN A 158 -13.88 -5.20 -21.71
C GLN A 158 -14.37 -5.82 -23.03
N GLN A 159 -14.14 -7.12 -23.26
CA GLN A 159 -14.67 -7.79 -24.45
C GLN A 159 -16.20 -7.80 -24.50
N VAL A 160 -16.86 -7.97 -23.36
CA VAL A 160 -18.32 -7.89 -23.25
C VAL A 160 -18.78 -6.46 -23.52
N MET A 161 -18.18 -5.45 -22.87
CA MET A 161 -18.52 -4.05 -23.07
C MET A 161 -18.41 -3.63 -24.54
N ARG A 162 -17.30 -3.99 -25.20
CA ARG A 162 -17.10 -3.68 -26.63
C ARG A 162 -18.17 -4.25 -27.55
N LYS A 163 -18.75 -5.41 -27.19
CA LYS A 163 -19.85 -6.01 -27.96
C LYS A 163 -21.20 -5.32 -27.71
N VAL A 164 -21.37 -4.68 -26.56
CA VAL A 164 -22.63 -4.03 -26.14
C VAL A 164 -22.65 -2.54 -26.51
N SER A 165 -21.48 -1.87 -26.57
CA SER A 165 -21.40 -0.43 -26.90
C SER A 165 -22.12 -0.04 -28.21
N PRO A 166 -22.07 -0.81 -29.32
CA PRO A 166 -22.84 -0.50 -30.53
C PRO A 166 -24.36 -0.53 -30.29
N SER A 167 -24.85 -1.50 -29.52
CA SER A 167 -26.28 -1.71 -29.24
C SER A 167 -26.88 -0.59 -28.37
N ILE A 168 -26.10 -0.04 -27.44
CA ILE A 168 -26.54 1.09 -26.59
C ILE A 168 -26.65 2.38 -27.41
N SER A 169 -25.82 2.53 -28.44
CA SER A 169 -25.81 3.71 -29.33
C SER A 169 -27.07 3.72 -30.21
N GLU A 170 -27.46 2.56 -30.75
CA GLU A 170 -28.66 2.41 -31.60
C GLU A 170 -29.97 2.60 -30.82
N ASP A 171 -30.05 2.13 -29.57
CA ASP A 171 -31.25 2.30 -28.72
C ASP A 171 -31.39 3.72 -28.12
N SER A 172 -30.35 4.55 -28.17
CA SER A 172 -30.38 5.93 -27.64
C SER A 172 -30.87 6.96 -28.66
N GLU A 173 -31.05 6.58 -29.93
CA GLU A 173 -31.49 7.45 -31.03
C GLU A 173 -32.96 7.22 -31.46
N THR A 174 -33.73 6.41 -30.72
CA THR A 174 -35.19 6.22 -30.87
C THR A 174 -35.96 6.75 -29.68
#